data_AF-A0A5C2H4K9-F1
#
_entry.id   AF-A0A5C2H4K9-F1
#
_cell.length_a   1.000
_cell.length_b   1.000
_cell.length_c   1.000
_cell.angle_alpha   90.00
_cell.angle_beta   90.00
_cell.angle_gamma   90.00
#
_symmetry.space_group_name_H-M   'P 1'
#
loop_
_entity.id
_entity.type
_entity.pdbx_description
1 polymer ?
#
loop_
_entity_poly.entity_id
_entity_poly.type
_entity_poly.pdbx_seq_one_letter_code
_entity_poly.pdbx_strand_id
1 'polypeptide(L)'
;MAHSNQLPPVIMNLKSLDDMSVPRARAVEATYKPAKQKRSAKSEQKLLNAAEALFAEKGFEGTKISDIIKRSGCSIGSFYHRFGDKDGLARVMVDRYLVDAKEKIDASDFSRAKHITLSGMLAHLAALVLEFQNSRLGVYRAAQRLAQSAPEIWFDTGNLTIRVRNRVADFLPDYADAITAEDKEKALSNAVQLIVLVILQTRLGSGILFPEDDEALLAMLVDAAMGILRPGVE
;
A
#
# COMPACT_ATOMS: atom_id res chain seq x y z
N MET A 1 4.09 -33.94 -22.85
CA MET A 1 4.95 -32.74 -22.75
C MET A 1 4.03 -31.55 -22.51
N ALA A 2 4.04 -31.00 -21.31
CA ALA A 2 3.14 -29.92 -20.91
C ALA A 2 3.72 -28.58 -21.38
N HIS A 3 2.96 -27.83 -22.18
CA HIS A 3 3.32 -26.47 -22.59
C HIS A 3 3.16 -25.52 -21.40
N SER A 4 4.28 -24.94 -20.99
CA SER A 4 4.40 -23.87 -20.01
C SER A 4 3.61 -22.64 -20.49
N ASN A 5 2.56 -22.28 -19.76
CA ASN A 5 1.78 -21.07 -19.98
C ASN A 5 2.49 -19.89 -19.29
N GLN A 6 3.56 -19.39 -19.90
CA GLN A 6 4.19 -18.13 -19.47
C GLN A 6 3.31 -16.97 -19.93
N LEU A 7 2.72 -16.26 -18.97
CA LEU A 7 2.07 -14.98 -19.23
C LEU A 7 3.10 -13.99 -19.80
N PRO A 8 2.77 -13.22 -20.84
CA PRO A 8 3.70 -12.25 -21.42
C PRO A 8 4.01 -11.13 -20.41
N PRO A 9 5.19 -10.49 -20.49
CA PRO A 9 5.53 -9.37 -19.64
C PRO A 9 4.61 -8.18 -19.96
N VAL A 10 3.86 -7.71 -18.96
CA VAL A 10 3.06 -6.49 -19.07
C VAL A 10 4.01 -5.30 -18.96
N ILE A 11 4.54 -4.83 -20.09
CA ILE A 11 5.21 -3.52 -20.14
C ILE A 11 4.09 -2.46 -20.30
N MET A 12 3.64 -1.92 -19.17
CA MET A 12 2.60 -0.88 -19.12
C MET A 12 3.20 0.49 -19.48
N ASN A 13 2.55 1.22 -20.40
CA ASN A 13 2.96 2.56 -20.82
C ASN A 13 2.52 3.61 -19.78
N LEU A 14 3.47 4.40 -19.27
CA LEU A 14 3.26 5.42 -18.23
C LEU A 14 2.21 6.48 -18.61
N LYS A 15 2.01 6.76 -19.91
CA LYS A 15 1.01 7.74 -20.37
C LYS A 15 -0.44 7.23 -20.38
N SER A 16 -0.67 5.93 -20.18
CA SER A 16 -2.04 5.37 -20.12
C SER A 16 -2.55 5.16 -18.70
N LEU A 17 -1.84 5.64 -17.68
CA LEU A 17 -2.22 5.47 -16.26
C LEU A 17 -3.29 6.47 -15.80
N ASP A 18 -3.41 7.62 -16.45
CA ASP A 18 -4.37 8.67 -16.08
C ASP A 18 -5.82 8.35 -16.50
N ASP A 19 -6.01 7.45 -17.48
CA ASP A 19 -7.33 7.15 -18.09
C ASP A 19 -7.90 5.77 -17.68
N MET A 20 -7.22 5.03 -16.81
CA MET A 20 -7.73 3.75 -16.31
C MET A 20 -8.68 3.96 -15.13
N SER A 21 -9.95 4.19 -15.43
CA SER A 21 -11.03 3.70 -14.56
C SER A 21 -10.97 2.16 -14.56
N VAL A 22 -10.08 1.59 -13.75
CA VAL A 22 -9.99 0.14 -13.57
C VAL A 22 -11.37 -0.37 -13.14
N PRO A 23 -11.92 -1.43 -13.76
CA PRO A 23 -13.20 -1.98 -13.35
C PRO A 23 -13.11 -2.37 -11.88
N ARG A 24 -13.86 -1.69 -11.00
CA ARG A 24 -14.06 -2.12 -9.61
C ARG A 24 -14.29 -3.62 -9.61
N ALA A 25 -13.56 -4.34 -8.76
CA ALA A 25 -13.63 -5.79 -8.61
C ALA A 25 -15.10 -6.25 -8.50
N ARG A 26 -15.70 -6.59 -9.65
CA ARG A 26 -17.14 -6.91 -9.82
C ARG A 26 -17.57 -8.17 -9.04
N ALA A 27 -16.62 -8.92 -8.49
CA ALA A 27 -16.87 -10.13 -7.71
C ALA A 27 -17.09 -9.88 -6.21
N VAL A 28 -16.71 -8.72 -5.67
CA VAL A 28 -16.91 -8.39 -4.23
C VAL A 28 -18.39 -8.19 -3.90
N GLU A 29 -19.19 -7.70 -4.85
CA GLU A 29 -20.61 -7.39 -4.65
C GLU A 29 -21.49 -8.63 -4.39
N ALA A 30 -21.07 -9.84 -4.77
CA ALA A 30 -21.94 -11.02 -4.72
C ALA A 30 -22.08 -11.65 -3.32
N THR A 31 -21.05 -11.58 -2.46
CA THR A 31 -21.02 -12.24 -1.14
C THR A 31 -20.88 -11.30 0.05
N TYR A 32 -20.37 -10.08 -0.14
CA TYR A 32 -20.26 -9.09 0.93
C TYR A 32 -21.59 -8.38 1.20
N LYS A 33 -22.02 -8.35 2.46
CA LYS A 33 -23.26 -7.66 2.89
C LYS A 33 -22.95 -6.49 3.82
N PRO A 34 -22.87 -5.23 3.37
CA PRO A 34 -22.45 -4.11 4.22
C PRO A 34 -23.38 -3.92 5.43
N ALA A 35 -22.83 -3.45 6.56
CA ALA A 35 -23.63 -3.18 7.74
C ALA A 35 -24.61 -2.01 7.53
N LYS A 36 -25.92 -2.30 7.55
CA LYS A 36 -26.98 -1.28 7.48
C LYS A 36 -27.40 -0.70 8.84
N GLN A 37 -27.05 -1.37 9.94
CA GLN A 37 -27.46 -0.99 11.30
C GLN A 37 -26.23 -0.73 12.20
N LYS A 38 -26.32 0.22 13.16
CA LYS A 38 -25.20 0.60 14.05
C LYS A 38 -24.53 -0.60 14.75
N ARG A 39 -25.33 -1.55 15.25
CA ARG A 39 -24.82 -2.78 15.90
C ARG A 39 -24.06 -3.67 14.92
N SER A 40 -24.56 -3.78 13.69
CA SER A 40 -23.96 -4.55 12.61
C SER A 40 -22.62 -3.95 12.14
N ALA A 41 -22.51 -2.62 12.15
CA ALA A 41 -21.28 -1.90 11.79
C ALA A 41 -20.20 -2.09 12.87
N LYS A 42 -20.59 -2.06 14.15
CA LYS A 42 -19.67 -2.32 15.26
C LYS A 42 -19.11 -3.75 15.23
N SER A 43 -19.93 -4.75 14.91
CA SER A 43 -19.48 -6.14 14.75
C SER A 43 -18.53 -6.30 13.58
N GLU A 44 -18.82 -5.65 12.45
CA GLU A 44 -17.94 -5.66 11.29
C GLU A 44 -16.55 -5.08 11.62
N GLN A 45 -16.52 -3.91 12.26
CA GLN A 45 -15.26 -3.29 12.64
C GLN A 45 -14.45 -4.15 13.59
N LYS A 46 -15.10 -4.82 14.56
CA LYS A 46 -14.44 -5.76 15.47
C LYS A 46 -13.80 -6.93 14.73
N LEU A 47 -14.48 -7.48 13.72
CA LEU A 47 -13.96 -8.59 12.91
C LEU A 47 -12.77 -8.15 12.06
N LEU A 48 -12.87 -6.99 11.41
CA LEU A 48 -11.79 -6.42 10.59
C LEU A 48 -10.55 -6.10 11.44
N ASN A 49 -10.70 -5.41 12.58
CA ASN A 49 -9.59 -5.09 13.47
C ASN A 49 -8.92 -6.36 14.03
N ALA A 50 -9.71 -7.37 14.39
CA ALA A 50 -9.18 -8.65 14.87
C ALA A 50 -8.39 -9.37 13.78
N ALA A 51 -8.89 -9.39 12.55
CA ALA A 51 -8.22 -10.01 11.42
C ALA A 51 -6.93 -9.28 11.05
N GLU A 52 -6.96 -7.94 10.98
CA GLU A 52 -5.78 -7.11 10.69
C GLU A 52 -4.64 -7.39 11.67
N ALA A 53 -4.93 -7.37 12.96
CA ALA A 53 -3.94 -7.64 13.98
C ALA A 53 -3.39 -9.08 13.90
N LEU A 54 -4.27 -10.08 13.69
CA LEU A 54 -3.82 -11.47 13.55
C LEU A 54 -2.99 -11.70 12.28
N PHE A 55 -3.35 -11.08 11.15
CA PHE A 55 -2.56 -11.16 9.93
C PHE A 55 -1.18 -10.48 10.10
N ALA A 56 -1.11 -9.38 10.84
CA ALA A 56 0.15 -8.73 11.20
C ALA A 56 1.02 -9.59 12.15
N GLU A 57 0.42 -10.33 13.08
CA GLU A 57 1.16 -11.15 14.05
C GLU A 57 1.68 -12.47 13.46
N LYS A 58 0.85 -13.20 12.70
CA LYS A 58 1.15 -14.59 12.27
C LYS A 58 0.88 -14.87 10.80
N GLY A 59 0.65 -13.82 10.01
CA GLY A 59 0.38 -13.93 8.59
C GLY A 59 -1.05 -14.37 8.27
N PHE A 60 -1.40 -14.29 6.99
CA PHE A 60 -2.72 -14.67 6.50
C PHE A 60 -2.97 -16.17 6.65
N GLU A 61 -2.02 -17.03 6.25
CA GLU A 61 -2.17 -18.49 6.30
C GLU A 61 -2.17 -19.04 7.73
N GLY A 62 -1.34 -18.48 8.61
CA GLY A 62 -1.32 -18.85 10.04
C GLY A 62 -2.57 -18.45 10.83
N THR A 63 -3.49 -17.70 10.21
CA THR A 63 -4.72 -17.23 10.85
C THR A 63 -5.94 -18.06 10.44
N LYS A 64 -6.58 -18.68 11.44
CA LYS A 64 -7.86 -19.39 11.27
C LYS A 64 -9.02 -18.44 11.54
N ILE A 65 -10.17 -18.70 10.90
CA ILE A 65 -11.42 -17.95 11.16
C ILE A 65 -11.79 -18.02 12.65
N SER A 66 -11.60 -19.17 13.30
CA SER A 66 -11.83 -19.34 14.74
C SER A 66 -11.04 -18.37 15.61
N ASP A 67 -9.82 -18.01 15.20
CA ASP A 67 -8.97 -17.07 15.93
C ASP A 67 -9.52 -15.64 15.84
N ILE A 68 -9.98 -15.25 14.64
CA ILE A 68 -10.62 -13.96 14.38
C ILE A 68 -11.91 -13.84 15.19
N ILE A 69 -12.73 -14.90 15.22
CA ILE A 69 -13.95 -14.98 16.05
C ILE A 69 -13.61 -14.81 17.53
N LYS A 70 -12.63 -15.57 18.03
CA LYS A 70 -12.21 -15.50 19.43
C LYS A 70 -11.71 -14.11 19.82
N ARG A 71 -10.88 -13.47 18.99
CA ARG A 71 -10.30 -12.14 19.26
C ARG A 71 -11.32 -11.02 19.13
N SER A 72 -12.24 -11.10 18.16
CA SER A 72 -13.26 -10.07 17.94
C SER A 72 -14.40 -10.11 18.97
N GLY A 73 -14.62 -11.26 19.63
CA GLY A 73 -15.78 -11.50 20.48
C GLY A 73 -17.11 -11.50 19.72
N CYS A 74 -17.08 -11.67 18.39
CA CYS A 74 -18.26 -11.81 17.55
C CYS A 74 -18.63 -13.29 17.37
N SER A 75 -19.80 -13.59 16.81
CA SER A 75 -20.21 -14.97 16.55
C SER A 75 -19.72 -15.47 15.19
N ILE A 76 -19.50 -16.78 15.07
CA ILE A 76 -19.14 -17.41 13.80
C ILE A 76 -20.18 -17.13 12.70
N GLY A 77 -21.47 -17.18 13.03
CA GLY A 77 -22.55 -16.88 12.10
C GLY A 77 -22.49 -15.44 11.57
N SER A 78 -22.10 -14.46 12.41
CA SER A 78 -21.94 -13.07 11.97
C SER A 78 -20.80 -12.88 10.96
N PHE A 79 -19.74 -13.67 11.06
CA PHE A 79 -18.64 -13.68 10.09
C PHE A 79 -19.09 -14.25 8.75
N TYR A 80 -19.61 -15.48 8.74
CA TYR A 80 -19.99 -16.16 7.49
C TYR A 80 -21.10 -15.40 6.75
N HIS A 81 -22.06 -14.85 7.49
CA HIS A 81 -23.10 -14.01 6.90
C HIS A 81 -22.54 -12.75 6.21
N ARG A 82 -21.42 -12.21 6.71
CA ARG A 82 -20.86 -10.95 6.24
C ARG A 82 -19.86 -11.11 5.11
N PHE A 83 -18.90 -12.00 5.32
CA PHE A 83 -17.70 -12.11 4.53
C PHE A 83 -17.68 -13.39 3.67
N GLY A 84 -18.51 -14.38 4.00
CA GLY A 84 -18.48 -15.71 3.38
C GLY A 84 -17.28 -16.52 3.87
N ASP A 85 -16.06 -16.04 3.63
CA ASP A 85 -14.82 -16.71 4.01
C ASP A 85 -13.73 -15.70 4.41
N LYS A 86 -12.50 -16.22 4.62
CA LYS A 86 -11.34 -15.41 5.01
C LYS A 86 -10.87 -14.49 3.88
N ASP A 87 -11.02 -14.91 2.63
CA ASP A 87 -10.63 -14.13 1.45
C ASP A 87 -11.60 -12.96 1.22
N GLY A 88 -12.90 -13.18 1.39
CA GLY A 88 -13.93 -12.14 1.37
C GLY A 88 -13.73 -11.11 2.47
N LEU A 89 -13.32 -11.53 3.67
CA LEU A 89 -12.91 -10.58 4.72
C LEU A 89 -11.70 -9.75 4.29
N ALA A 90 -10.68 -10.39 3.72
CA ALA A 90 -9.46 -9.70 3.28
C ALA A 90 -9.71 -8.71 2.14
N ARG A 91 -10.60 -9.03 1.19
CA ARG A 91 -11.01 -8.09 0.12
C ARG A 91 -11.61 -6.82 0.73
N VAL A 92 -12.53 -6.97 1.70
CA VAL A 92 -13.12 -5.82 2.40
C VAL A 92 -12.06 -5.01 3.16
N MET A 93 -11.05 -5.66 3.74
CA MET A 93 -9.93 -4.96 4.39
C MET A 93 -9.12 -4.13 3.38
N VAL A 94 -8.78 -4.71 2.23
CA VAL A 94 -8.03 -4.02 1.17
C VAL A 94 -8.84 -2.84 0.62
N ASP A 95 -10.12 -3.03 0.32
CA ASP A 95 -10.98 -1.95 -0.21
C ASP A 95 -11.05 -0.76 0.76
N ARG A 96 -11.26 -1.02 2.05
CA ARG A 96 -11.28 0.03 3.08
C ARG A 96 -9.93 0.72 3.21
N TYR A 97 -8.84 -0.06 3.19
CA TYR A 97 -7.50 0.47 3.24
C TYR A 97 -7.20 1.41 2.07
N LEU A 98 -7.59 1.06 0.84
CA LEU A 98 -7.38 1.90 -0.34
C LEU A 98 -8.10 3.25 -0.22
N VAL A 99 -9.29 3.27 0.38
CA VAL A 99 -10.05 4.51 0.65
C VAL A 99 -9.33 5.36 1.71
N ASP A 100 -8.99 4.78 2.86
CA ASP A 100 -8.29 5.48 3.94
C ASP A 100 -6.93 6.02 3.47
N ALA A 101 -6.19 5.22 2.68
CA ALA A 101 -4.90 5.58 2.12
C ALA A 101 -5.01 6.78 1.19
N LYS A 102 -6.01 6.74 0.30
CA LYS A 102 -6.29 7.85 -0.62
C LYS A 102 -6.51 9.15 0.14
N GLU A 103 -7.41 9.15 1.13
CA GLU A 103 -7.72 10.37 1.90
C GLU A 103 -6.49 10.95 2.60
N LYS A 104 -5.65 10.09 3.19
CA LYS A 104 -4.41 10.52 3.83
C LYS A 104 -3.40 11.08 2.83
N ILE A 105 -3.20 10.42 1.70
CA ILE A 105 -2.28 10.88 0.64
C ILE A 105 -2.73 12.25 0.14
N ASP A 106 -4.01 12.39 -0.22
CA ASP A 106 -4.56 13.63 -0.77
C ASP A 106 -4.46 14.80 0.24
N ALA A 107 -4.48 14.51 1.55
CA ALA A 107 -4.32 15.49 2.63
C ALA A 107 -2.87 15.86 2.97
N SER A 108 -1.88 15.06 2.55
CA SER A 108 -0.46 15.32 2.83
C SER A 108 0.03 16.58 2.13
N ASP A 109 0.90 17.34 2.78
CA ASP A 109 1.43 18.60 2.27
C ASP A 109 2.96 18.51 2.18
N PHE A 110 3.48 18.52 0.96
CA PHE A 110 4.91 18.40 0.67
C PHE A 110 5.53 19.73 0.26
N SER A 111 4.87 20.86 0.50
CA SER A 111 5.35 22.19 0.12
C SER A 111 6.65 22.58 0.82
N ARG A 112 7.45 23.42 0.16
CA ARG A 112 8.71 23.93 0.75
C ARG A 112 8.48 24.76 2.00
N ALA A 113 7.27 25.31 2.18
CA ALA A 113 6.88 26.03 3.39
C ALA A 113 6.92 25.14 4.64
N LYS A 114 6.59 23.85 4.51
CA LYS A 114 6.69 22.87 5.61
C LYS A 114 7.99 22.10 5.61
N HIS A 115 8.55 21.85 4.43
CA HIS A 115 9.75 21.04 4.25
C HIS A 115 10.80 21.84 3.49
N ILE A 116 11.64 22.56 4.23
CA ILE A 116 12.56 23.58 3.68
C ILE A 116 13.45 23.04 2.55
N THR A 117 13.85 21.78 2.62
CA THR A 117 14.74 21.13 1.64
C THR A 117 14.04 19.96 0.95
N LEU A 118 14.50 19.64 -0.26
CA LEU A 118 14.05 18.44 -0.99
C LEU A 118 14.31 17.16 -0.19
N SER A 119 15.47 17.04 0.45
CA SER A 119 15.78 15.91 1.35
C SER A 119 14.83 15.83 2.54
N GLY A 120 14.45 16.97 3.12
CA GLY A 120 13.46 17.04 4.21
C GLY A 120 12.06 16.62 3.76
N MET A 121 11.68 16.98 2.54
CA MET A 121 10.42 16.54 1.93
C MET A 121 10.42 15.03 1.68
N LEU A 122 11.51 14.47 1.16
CA LEU A 122 11.66 13.02 0.95
C LEU A 122 11.69 12.24 2.27
N ALA A 123 12.34 12.79 3.30
CA ALA A 123 12.35 12.20 4.64
C ALA A 123 10.93 12.15 5.22
N HIS A 124 10.16 13.24 5.06
CA HIS A 124 8.76 13.26 5.47
C HIS A 124 7.92 12.23 4.71
N LEU A 125 8.09 12.14 3.38
CA LEU A 125 7.42 11.13 2.56
C LEU A 125 7.75 9.71 3.04
N ALA A 126 9.03 9.40 3.23
CA ALA A 126 9.47 8.08 3.66
C ALA A 126 8.91 7.73 5.04
N ALA A 127 8.92 8.67 5.99
CA ALA A 127 8.34 8.49 7.32
C ALA A 127 6.82 8.26 7.27
N LEU A 128 6.08 9.04 6.46
CA LEU A 128 4.64 8.84 6.26
C LEU A 128 4.33 7.46 5.68
N VAL A 129 5.08 7.01 4.67
CA VAL A 129 4.93 5.68 4.08
C VAL A 129 5.23 4.60 5.10
N LEU A 130 6.31 4.75 5.88
CA LEU A 130 6.72 3.81 6.91
C LEU A 130 5.66 3.64 8.00
N GLU A 131 5.19 4.75 8.57
CA GLU A 131 4.14 4.77 9.59
C GLU A 131 2.87 4.11 9.05
N PHE A 132 2.48 4.48 7.83
CA PHE A 132 1.26 3.98 7.24
C PHE A 132 1.32 2.46 6.99
N GLN A 133 2.43 1.97 6.43
CA GLN A 133 2.62 0.53 6.19
C GLN A 133 2.73 -0.27 7.49
N ASN A 134 3.41 0.25 8.51
CA ASN A 134 3.49 -0.37 9.83
C ASN A 134 2.11 -0.51 10.46
N SER A 135 1.31 0.56 10.41
CA SER A 135 -0.04 0.57 10.99
C SER A 135 -1.02 -0.38 10.27
N ARG A 136 -0.70 -0.81 9.03
CA ARG A 136 -1.57 -1.59 8.14
C ARG A 136 -0.94 -2.88 7.64
N LEU A 137 0.10 -3.40 8.30
CA LEU A 137 0.85 -4.58 7.84
C LEU A 137 -0.03 -5.82 7.60
N GLY A 138 -1.07 -6.00 8.42
CA GLY A 138 -2.04 -7.09 8.25
C GLY A 138 -2.79 -7.03 6.92
N VAL A 139 -3.11 -5.82 6.43
CA VAL A 139 -3.74 -5.62 5.13
C VAL A 139 -2.78 -5.98 4.01
N TYR A 140 -1.51 -5.55 4.09
CA TYR A 140 -0.50 -5.86 3.08
C TYR A 140 -0.23 -7.36 2.95
N ARG A 141 -0.17 -8.09 4.07
CA ARG A 141 -0.03 -9.55 4.05
C ARG A 141 -1.26 -10.24 3.47
N ALA A 142 -2.45 -9.71 3.72
CA ALA A 142 -3.69 -10.20 3.11
C ALA A 142 -3.72 -9.93 1.60
N ALA A 143 -3.35 -8.72 1.17
CA ALA A 143 -3.27 -8.33 -0.22
C ALA A 143 -2.25 -9.19 -0.99
N GLN A 144 -1.05 -9.38 -0.46
CA GLN A 144 -0.02 -10.23 -1.06
C GLN A 144 -0.54 -11.65 -1.31
N ARG A 145 -1.32 -12.20 -0.38
CA ARG A 145 -1.91 -13.53 -0.52
C ARG A 145 -3.08 -13.57 -1.51
N LEU A 146 -3.99 -12.61 -1.46
CA LEU A 146 -5.09 -12.55 -2.41
C LEU A 146 -4.58 -12.36 -3.84
N ALA A 147 -3.52 -11.59 -4.01
CA ALA A 147 -2.98 -11.27 -5.31
C ALA A 147 -2.28 -12.47 -6.01
N GLN A 148 -2.10 -13.60 -5.31
CA GLN A 148 -1.71 -14.89 -5.90
C GLN A 148 -2.85 -15.53 -6.71
N SER A 149 -4.12 -15.25 -6.38
CA SER A 149 -5.31 -15.79 -7.05
C SER A 149 -6.14 -14.71 -7.76
N ALA A 150 -5.85 -13.44 -7.50
CA ALA A 150 -6.59 -12.28 -7.98
C ALA A 150 -5.61 -11.13 -8.34
N PRO A 151 -4.97 -11.18 -9.53
CA PRO A 151 -3.95 -10.22 -9.93
C PRO A 151 -4.42 -8.75 -9.92
N GLU A 152 -5.72 -8.50 -10.06
CA GLU A 152 -6.33 -7.16 -9.98
C GLU A 152 -5.97 -6.41 -8.69
N ILE A 153 -5.76 -7.13 -7.59
CA ILE A 153 -5.41 -6.54 -6.30
C ILE A 153 -4.02 -5.90 -6.32
N TRP A 154 -3.07 -6.46 -7.09
CA TRP A 154 -1.76 -5.82 -7.27
C TRP A 154 -1.92 -4.44 -7.93
N PHE A 155 -2.76 -4.34 -8.96
CA PHE A 155 -3.01 -3.09 -9.66
C PHE A 155 -3.66 -2.05 -8.74
N ASP A 156 -4.61 -2.45 -7.90
CA ASP A 156 -5.26 -1.56 -6.95
C ASP A 156 -4.29 -1.01 -5.90
N THR A 157 -3.41 -1.85 -5.35
CA THR A 157 -2.36 -1.37 -4.43
C THR A 157 -1.27 -0.56 -5.14
N GLY A 158 -0.96 -0.88 -6.40
CA GLY A 158 -0.02 -0.12 -7.23
C GLY A 158 -0.51 1.29 -7.56
N ASN A 159 -1.82 1.45 -7.69
CA ASN A 159 -2.46 2.76 -7.86
C ASN A 159 -2.22 3.69 -6.67
N LEU A 160 -1.96 3.18 -5.46
CA LEU A 160 -1.55 4.03 -4.34
C LEU A 160 -0.17 4.65 -4.57
N THR A 161 0.79 3.89 -5.09
CA THR A 161 2.13 4.43 -5.39
C THR A 161 2.06 5.52 -6.46
N ILE A 162 1.25 5.31 -7.50
CA ILE A 162 0.98 6.35 -8.52
C ILE A 162 0.35 7.58 -7.87
N ARG A 163 -0.60 7.39 -6.95
CA ARG A 163 -1.27 8.50 -6.26
C ARG A 163 -0.32 9.27 -5.35
N VAL A 164 0.54 8.59 -4.59
CA VAL A 164 1.64 9.21 -3.81
C VAL A 164 2.55 10.01 -4.74
N ARG A 165 2.98 9.41 -5.85
CA ARG A 165 3.83 10.05 -6.85
C ARG A 165 3.18 11.33 -7.39
N ASN A 166 1.91 11.28 -7.78
CA ASN A 166 1.18 12.44 -8.29
C ASN A 166 1.05 13.52 -7.21
N ARG A 167 0.76 13.12 -5.97
CA ARG A 167 0.68 14.06 -4.87
C ARG A 167 1.99 14.79 -4.61
N VAL A 168 3.13 14.09 -4.66
CA VAL A 168 4.45 14.71 -4.51
C VAL A 168 4.79 15.58 -5.72
N ALA A 169 4.40 15.16 -6.93
CA ALA A 169 4.61 15.91 -8.16
C ALA A 169 3.92 17.29 -8.15
N ASP A 170 2.76 17.41 -7.50
CA ASP A 170 2.07 18.71 -7.30
C ASP A 170 2.98 19.77 -6.63
N PHE A 171 3.95 19.33 -5.82
CA PHE A 171 4.88 20.21 -5.11
C PHE A 171 6.29 20.24 -5.74
N LEU A 172 6.52 19.48 -6.82
CA LEU A 172 7.81 19.44 -7.50
C LEU A 172 8.32 20.83 -7.94
N PRO A 173 7.48 21.76 -8.41
CA PRO A 173 7.92 23.12 -8.76
C PRO A 173 8.60 23.87 -7.61
N ASP A 174 8.20 23.64 -6.35
CA ASP A 174 8.82 24.26 -5.17
C ASP A 174 10.27 23.81 -4.97
N TYR A 175 10.71 22.73 -5.62
CA TYR A 175 12.05 22.15 -5.49
C TYR A 175 12.81 22.02 -6.80
N ALA A 176 12.36 22.68 -7.87
CA ALA A 176 12.97 22.58 -9.19
C ALA A 176 14.46 22.98 -9.20
N ASP A 177 14.86 23.91 -8.32
CA ASP A 177 16.24 24.37 -8.09
C ASP A 177 17.15 23.29 -7.49
N ALA A 178 16.58 22.33 -6.76
CA ALA A 178 17.31 21.28 -6.05
C ALA A 178 17.48 19.98 -6.87
N ILE A 179 16.92 19.90 -8.08
CA ILE A 179 16.89 18.67 -8.91
C ILE A 179 17.72 18.90 -10.17
N THR A 180 18.76 18.08 -10.36
CA THR A 180 19.66 18.16 -11.51
C THR A 180 19.39 17.10 -12.58
N ALA A 181 18.54 16.11 -12.29
CA ALA A 181 18.11 15.12 -13.28
C ALA A 181 17.48 15.79 -14.52
N GLU A 182 17.83 15.29 -15.71
CA GLU A 182 17.32 15.77 -17.00
C GLU A 182 15.79 15.61 -17.07
N ASP A 183 15.31 14.40 -16.80
CA ASP A 183 13.89 14.08 -16.68
C ASP A 183 13.48 14.05 -15.19
N LYS A 184 13.11 15.22 -14.66
CA LYS A 184 12.73 15.40 -13.25
C LYS A 184 11.52 14.55 -12.84
N GLU A 185 10.54 14.43 -13.72
CA GLU A 185 9.30 13.67 -13.48
C GLU A 185 9.57 12.17 -13.37
N LYS A 186 10.39 11.63 -14.26
CA LYS A 186 10.83 10.23 -14.21
C LYS A 186 11.72 9.98 -12.99
N ALA A 187 12.64 10.88 -12.69
CA ALA A 187 13.49 10.77 -11.50
C ALA A 187 12.66 10.77 -10.21
N LEU A 188 11.67 11.66 -10.09
CA LEU A 188 10.72 11.65 -8.97
C LEU A 188 9.94 10.35 -8.89
N SER A 189 9.41 9.88 -10.02
CA SER A 189 8.65 8.62 -10.06
C SER A 189 9.48 7.44 -9.56
N ASN A 190 10.75 7.37 -9.96
CA ASN A 190 11.69 6.34 -9.50
C ASN A 190 12.02 6.48 -8.01
N ALA A 191 12.23 7.70 -7.52
CA ALA A 191 12.49 7.96 -6.10
C ALA A 191 11.31 7.54 -5.22
N VAL A 192 10.08 7.92 -5.59
CA VAL A 192 8.86 7.53 -4.88
C VAL A 192 8.67 6.02 -4.93
N GLN A 193 8.84 5.40 -6.10
CA GLN A 193 8.76 3.95 -6.26
C GLN A 193 9.77 3.25 -5.35
N LEU A 194 11.03 3.70 -5.31
CA LEU A 194 12.08 3.14 -4.47
C LEU A 194 11.70 3.20 -2.98
N ILE A 195 11.30 4.37 -2.49
CA ILE A 195 10.87 4.56 -1.09
C ILE A 195 9.73 3.60 -0.75
N VAL A 196 8.67 3.58 -1.55
CA VAL A 196 7.48 2.77 -1.26
C VAL A 196 7.79 1.27 -1.29
N LEU A 197 8.55 0.81 -2.29
CA LEU A 197 8.81 -0.62 -2.49
C LEU A 197 9.80 -1.18 -1.48
N VAL A 198 10.88 -0.45 -1.18
CA VAL A 198 11.89 -0.91 -0.21
C VAL A 198 11.28 -1.01 1.18
N ILE A 199 10.53 0.01 1.62
CA ILE A 199 9.83 -0.05 2.91
C ILE A 199 8.90 -1.27 2.95
N LEU A 200 8.10 -1.49 1.90
CA LEU A 200 7.17 -2.60 1.83
C LEU A 200 7.88 -3.96 1.91
N GLN A 201 8.97 -4.12 1.16
CA GLN A 201 9.75 -5.36 1.17
C GLN A 201 10.38 -5.62 2.53
N THR A 202 10.97 -4.60 3.17
CA THR A 202 11.53 -4.71 4.52
C THR A 202 10.46 -5.16 5.51
N ARG A 203 9.27 -4.54 5.51
CA ARG A 203 8.19 -4.89 6.44
C ARG A 203 7.52 -6.24 6.18
N LEU A 204 7.54 -6.70 4.93
CA LEU A 204 7.11 -8.05 4.59
C LEU A 204 8.20 -9.11 4.83
N GLY A 205 9.37 -8.73 5.34
CA GLY A 205 10.48 -9.65 5.62
C GLY A 205 11.21 -10.16 4.37
N SER A 206 10.97 -9.53 3.21
CA SER A 206 11.67 -9.83 1.95
C SER A 206 12.86 -8.91 1.70
N GLY A 207 13.00 -7.85 2.49
CA GLY A 207 14.10 -6.87 2.43
C GLY A 207 15.31 -7.24 3.27
N ILE A 208 15.79 -8.48 3.20
CA ILE A 208 16.84 -9.03 4.10
C ILE A 208 18.18 -8.30 4.07
N LEU A 209 18.41 -7.43 3.07
CA LEU A 209 19.63 -6.65 2.91
C LEU A 209 19.48 -5.19 3.36
N PHE A 210 18.26 -4.76 3.68
CA PHE A 210 17.99 -3.40 4.12
C PHE A 210 18.06 -3.31 5.66
N PRO A 211 18.35 -2.12 6.22
CA PRO A 211 18.30 -1.92 7.65
C PRO A 211 16.93 -2.28 8.23
N GLU A 212 16.92 -3.01 9.35
CA GLU A 212 15.70 -3.26 10.12
C GLU A 212 15.30 -2.08 11.02
N ASP A 213 16.31 -1.29 11.42
CA ASP A 213 16.12 -0.06 12.18
C ASP A 213 15.50 1.04 11.30
N ASP A 214 14.45 1.66 11.83
CA ASP A 214 13.62 2.62 11.10
C ASP A 214 14.41 3.88 10.73
N GLU A 215 15.26 4.37 11.63
CA GLU A 215 16.06 5.59 11.40
C GLU A 215 17.10 5.34 10.31
N ALA A 216 17.83 4.24 10.39
CA ALA A 216 18.81 3.82 9.38
C ALA A 216 18.16 3.56 8.01
N LEU A 217 16.99 2.92 7.99
CA LEU A 217 16.22 2.67 6.77
C LEU A 217 15.80 3.98 6.09
N LEU A 218 15.26 4.92 6.86
CA LEU A 218 14.82 6.22 6.35
C LEU A 218 15.99 7.04 5.81
N ALA A 219 17.11 7.10 6.54
CA ALA A 219 18.32 7.81 6.09
C ALA A 219 18.83 7.25 4.76
N MET A 220 19.02 5.93 4.67
CA MET A 220 19.44 5.25 3.44
C MET A 220 18.51 5.54 2.26
N LEU A 221 17.18 5.53 2.49
CA LEU A 221 16.20 5.79 1.43
C LEU A 221 16.22 7.23 0.94
N VAL A 222 16.40 8.20 1.84
CA VAL A 222 16.53 9.61 1.48
C VAL A 222 17.79 9.81 0.64
N ASP A 223 18.93 9.23 1.04
CA ASP A 223 20.17 9.33 0.29
C ASP A 223 20.06 8.70 -1.10
N ALA A 224 19.48 7.51 -1.20
CA ALA A 224 19.25 6.83 -2.47
C ALA A 224 18.30 7.63 -3.39
N ALA A 225 17.20 8.17 -2.83
CA ALA A 225 16.26 9.01 -3.57
C ALA A 225 16.92 10.31 -4.05
N MET A 226 17.74 10.94 -3.21
CA MET A 226 18.52 12.13 -3.58
C MET A 226 19.51 11.84 -4.71
N GLY A 227 20.17 10.68 -4.70
CA GLY A 227 21.06 10.25 -5.78
C GLY A 227 20.34 10.08 -7.12
N ILE A 228 19.08 9.60 -7.11
CA ILE A 228 18.23 9.51 -8.31
C ILE A 228 17.86 10.91 -8.84
N LEU A 229 17.53 11.84 -7.94
CA LEU A 229 17.10 13.20 -8.29
C LEU A 229 18.27 14.13 -8.64
N ARG A 230 19.48 13.80 -8.18
CA ARG A 230 20.70 14.58 -8.41
C ARG A 230 21.85 13.70 -8.93
N PRO A 231 21.73 13.13 -10.14
CA PRO A 231 22.77 12.27 -10.68
C PRO A 231 24.08 13.05 -10.87
N GLY A 232 25.21 12.43 -10.49
CA GLY A 232 26.55 12.97 -10.71
C GLY A 232 26.98 14.09 -9.75
N VAL A 233 26.24 14.32 -8.66
CA VAL A 233 26.67 15.19 -7.56
C VAL A 233 27.21 14.29 -6.45
N GLU A 234 28.54 14.10 -6.41
CA GLU A 234 29.27 13.52 -5.27
C GLU A 234 29.47 14.58 -4.17
#